data_AF-A0A960PSG0-F1
#
_entry.id   AF-A0A960PSG0-F1
#
_cell.length_a   1.000
_cell.length_b   1.000
_cell.length_c   1.000
_cell.angle_alpha   90.00
_cell.angle_beta   90.00
_cell.angle_gamma   90.00
#
_symmetry.space_group_name_H-M   'P 1'
#
loop_
_entity.id
_entity.type
_entity.pdbx_description
1 polymer ?
#
loop_
_entity_poly.entity_id
_entity_poly.type
_entity_poly.pdbx_seq_one_letter_code
_entity_poly.pdbx_strand_id
1 'polypeptide(L)' 'MASPRAADPSKLLPLSTPRLLLRDYQPEDFWEVHAFTSDPEVTRFLPWGPCNEVETQELLDRAAAYRVPEPRVDYSLAIV' A
#
# COMPACT_ATOMS: atom_id res chain seq x y z
N MET A 1 -9.37 -15.86 30.71
CA MET A 1 -8.00 -15.29 30.60
C MET A 1 -7.88 -14.69 29.21
N ALA A 2 -7.70 -13.38 29.10
CA ALA A 2 -7.58 -12.72 27.80
C ALA A 2 -6.27 -13.16 27.13
N SER A 3 -6.37 -13.73 25.93
CA SER A 3 -5.23 -14.02 25.06
C SER A 3 -4.45 -12.71 24.83
N PRO A 4 -3.10 -12.71 24.85
CA PRO A 4 -2.34 -11.50 24.55
C PRO A 4 -2.64 -11.14 23.10
N ARG A 5 -3.53 -10.16 22.90
CA ARG A 5 -3.83 -9.61 21.57
C ARG A 5 -2.48 -9.15 21.02
N ALA A 6 -2.02 -9.79 19.94
CA ALA A 6 -0.81 -9.39 19.23
C ALA A 6 -0.85 -7.86 19.07
N ALA A 7 0.29 -7.21 19.31
CA ALA A 7 0.41 -5.76 19.17
C ALA A 7 -0.25 -5.33 17.86
N ASP A 8 -1.10 -4.30 17.94
CA ASP A 8 -1.80 -3.75 16.79
C ASP A 8 -0.77 -3.35 15.71
N PRO A 9 -0.72 -4.05 14.56
CA PRO A 9 0.34 -3.86 13.57
C PRO A 9 0.30 -2.46 12.94
N SER A 10 -0.82 -1.74 13.03
CA SER A 10 -0.91 -0.35 12.59
C SER A 10 0.00 0.58 13.40
N LYS A 11 0.34 0.23 14.66
CA LYS A 11 1.25 0.98 15.52
C LYS A 11 2.72 0.65 15.28
N LEU A 12 3.02 -0.29 14.39
CA LEU A 12 4.37 -0.78 14.12
C LEU A 12 4.94 -0.32 12.77
N LEU A 13 4.16 0.46 12.00
CA LEU A 13 4.66 1.07 10.77
C LEU A 13 5.49 2.35 11.08
N PRO A 14 6.59 2.58 10.34
CA PRO A 14 7.09 1.78 9.22
C PRO A 14 7.85 0.51 9.68
N LEU A 15 7.77 -0.55 8.88
CA LEU A 15 8.54 -1.77 9.09
C LEU A 15 9.87 -1.67 8.35
N SER A 16 10.97 -1.96 9.03
CA SER A 16 12.32 -1.86 8.48
C SER A 16 13.01 -3.22 8.49
N THR A 17 13.69 -3.53 7.39
CA THR A 17 14.60 -4.68 7.25
C THR A 17 15.96 -4.18 6.78
N PRO A 18 17.01 -5.01 6.72
CA PRO A 18 18.33 -4.58 6.25
C PRO A 18 18.35 -4.01 4.82
N ARG A 19 17.34 -4.29 3.99
CA ARG A 19 17.31 -3.88 2.58
C ARG A 19 16.08 -3.07 2.18
N LEU A 20 15.02 -3.07 2.98
CA LEU A 20 13.72 -2.52 2.59
C LEU A 20 13.07 -1.79 3.76
N LEU A 21 12.35 -0.72 3.43
CA LEU A 21 11.41 -0.02 4.29
C LEU A 21 9.99 -0.18 3.74
N LEU A 22 9.05 -0.59 4.59
CA LEU A 22 7.62 -0.64 4.27
C LEU A 22 6.89 0.44 5.06
N ARG A 23 6.21 1.35 4.37
CA ARG A 23 5.48 2.48 4.97
C ARG A 23 4.13 2.70 4.29
N ASP A 24 3.24 3.46 4.93
CA ASP A 24 2.04 3.92 4.26
C ASP A 24 2.42 4.72 2.99
N TYR A 25 1.62 4.55 1.93
CA TYR A 25 1.74 5.35 0.71
C TYR A 25 1.56 6.84 1.03
N GLN A 26 2.28 7.68 0.29
CA GLN A 26 2.19 9.13 0.33
C GLN A 26 1.81 9.65 -1.06
N PRO A 27 1.17 10.83 -1.16
CA PRO A 27 0.82 11.43 -2.45
C PRO A 27 2.02 11.57 -3.39
N GLU A 28 3.21 11.78 -2.84
CA GLU A 28 4.46 11.93 -3.59
C GLU A 28 4.91 10.65 -4.29
N ASP A 29 4.38 9.48 -3.88
CA ASP A 29 4.67 8.18 -4.50
C ASP A 29 3.98 8.02 -5.86
N PHE A 30 3.13 8.98 -6.29
CA PHE A 30 2.29 8.86 -7.49
C PHE A 30 3.05 8.40 -8.72
N TRP A 31 4.17 9.05 -9.07
CA TRP A 31 4.89 8.72 -10.28
C TRP A 31 5.60 7.36 -10.20
N GLU A 32 6.09 7.00 -9.02
CA GLU A 32 6.70 5.68 -8.80
C GLU A 32 5.66 4.57 -8.88
N VAL A 33 4.47 4.80 -8.30
CA VAL A 33 3.35 3.87 -8.41
C VAL A 33 2.88 3.76 -9.86
N HIS A 34 2.67 4.90 -10.52
CA HIS A 34 2.21 4.92 -11.91
C HIS A 34 3.17 4.18 -12.84
N ALA A 35 4.48 4.30 -12.61
CA ALA A 35 5.49 3.65 -13.44
C ALA A 35 5.31 2.12 -13.51
N PHE A 36 4.98 1.45 -12.40
CA PHE A 36 4.77 0.00 -12.42
C PHE A 36 3.31 -0.40 -12.65
N THR A 37 2.33 0.42 -12.25
CA THR A 37 0.92 0.09 -12.47
C THR A 37 0.47 0.31 -13.92
N SER A 38 1.15 1.18 -14.66
CA SER A 38 0.90 1.42 -16.09
C SER A 38 1.70 0.50 -17.02
N ASP A 39 2.59 -0.34 -16.50
CA ASP A 39 3.40 -1.25 -17.31
C ASP A 39 2.61 -2.53 -17.68
N PRO A 40 2.33 -2.78 -18.97
CA PRO A 40 1.62 -3.98 -19.41
C PRO A 40 2.33 -5.30 -19.07
N GLU A 41 3.66 -5.30 -18.92
CA GLU A 41 4.41 -6.47 -18.49
C GLU A 41 4.11 -6.80 -17.03
N VAL A 42 4.08 -5.77 -16.17
CA VAL A 42 3.77 -5.90 -14.74
C VAL A 42 2.33 -6.33 -14.54
N THR A 43 1.38 -5.75 -15.28
CA THR A 43 -0.06 -6.04 -15.11
C THR A 43 -0.53 -7.28 -15.87
N ARG A 44 0.34 -7.96 -16.64
CA ARG A 44 -0.04 -9.07 -17.53
C ARG A 44 -0.87 -10.17 -16.87
N PHE A 45 -0.61 -10.45 -15.60
CA PHE A 45 -1.27 -11.51 -14.82
C PHE A 45 -2.18 -10.98 -13.72
N LEU A 46 -2.36 -9.66 -13.66
CA LEU A 46 -3.29 -9.03 -12.73
C LEU A 46 -4.71 -9.10 -13.30
N PRO A 47 -5.75 -9.11 -12.46
CA PRO A 47 -7.13 -9.12 -12.94
C PRO A 47 -7.56 -7.77 -13.53
N TRP A 48 -6.69 -6.76 -13.51
CA TRP A 48 -6.85 -5.46 -14.16
C TRP A 48 -5.71 -5.21 -15.16
N GLY A 49 -5.95 -4.36 -16.15
CA GLY A 49 -4.94 -3.93 -17.11
C GLY A 49 -4.05 -2.79 -16.60
N PRO A 50 -3.17 -2.24 -17.46
CA PRO A 50 -2.38 -1.05 -17.15
C PRO A 50 -3.24 0.09 -16.62
N CYS A 51 -2.89 0.61 -15.46
CA CYS A 51 -3.58 1.77 -14.89
C CYS A 51 -3.23 3.04 -15.67
N ASN A 52 -4.24 3.86 -15.94
CA ASN A 52 -4.01 5.27 -16.29
C ASN A 52 -3.73 6.12 -15.03
N GLU A 53 -3.44 7.41 -15.20
CA GLU A 53 -3.12 8.34 -14.12
C GLU A 53 -4.26 8.47 -13.10
N VAL A 54 -5.53 8.53 -13.55
CA VAL A 54 -6.70 8.65 -12.68
C VAL A 54 -6.86 7.39 -11.82
N GLU A 55 -6.75 6.21 -12.44
CA GLU A 55 -6.82 4.94 -11.72
C GLU A 55 -5.68 4.78 -10.70
N THR A 56 -4.51 5.37 -11.00
CA THR A 56 -3.39 5.39 -10.07
C THR A 56 -3.67 6.29 -8.86
N GLN A 57 -4.26 7.47 -9.09
CA GLN A 57 -4.70 8.34 -8.00
C GLN A 57 -5.76 7.64 -7.13
N GLU A 58 -6.74 6.98 -7.74
CA GLU A 58 -7.77 6.21 -7.03
C GLU A 58 -7.18 5.05 -6.20
N LEU A 59 -6.09 4.45 -6.65
CA LEU A 59 -5.35 3.45 -5.87
C LEU A 59 -4.77 4.07 -4.60
N LEU A 60 -4.08 5.21 -4.72
CA LEU A 60 -3.48 5.91 -3.57
C LEU A 60 -4.54 6.42 -2.60
N ASP A 61 -5.65 6.95 -3.10
CA ASP A 61 -6.76 7.43 -2.29
C ASP A 61 -7.39 6.29 -1.48
N ARG A 62 -7.57 5.12 -2.11
CA ARG A 62 -8.03 3.91 -1.40
C ARG A 62 -7.03 3.46 -0.34
N ALA A 63 -5.73 3.46 -0.65
CA ALA A 63 -4.69 3.12 0.32
C ALA A 63 -4.71 4.05 1.54
N ALA A 64 -4.93 5.35 1.32
CA ALA A 64 -5.09 6.33 2.39
C ALA A 64 -6.37 6.07 3.22
N ALA A 65 -7.49 5.75 2.57
CA ALA A 65 -8.74 5.42 3.25
C ALA A 65 -8.61 4.18 4.16
N TYR A 66 -7.84 3.17 3.77
CA TYR A 66 -7.60 1.97 4.58
C TYR A 66 -6.83 2.23 5.87
N ARG A 67 -6.18 3.39 6.02
CA ARG A 67 -5.46 3.76 7.24
C ARG A 67 -6.37 4.18 8.40
N VAL A 68 -7.61 4.57 8.10
CA VAL A 68 -8.52 5.23 9.04
C VAL A 68 -9.28 4.27 9.99
N PRO A 69 -9.79 3.09 9.53
CA PRO A 69 -10.59 2.22 10.38
C PRO A 69 -9.84 1.67 11.61
N GLU A 70 -10.55 1.52 12.74
CA GLU A 70 -10.05 0.86 13.97
C GLU A 70 -10.97 -0.32 14.34
N PRO A 71 -10.47 -1.58 14.32
CA PRO A 71 -9.10 -1.96 13.98
C PRO A 71 -8.82 -1.84 12.47
N ARG A 72 -7.59 -1.45 12.13
CA ARG A 72 -7.14 -1.46 10.73
C ARG A 72 -6.95 -2.90 10.25
N VAL A 73 -7.67 -3.27 9.19
CA VAL A 73 -7.65 -4.61 8.62
C VAL A 73 -6.98 -4.69 7.24
N ASP A 74 -6.84 -3.57 6.54
CA ASP A 74 -6.24 -3.49 5.20
C ASP A 74 -4.94 -2.66 5.19
N TYR A 75 -3.90 -3.21 4.57
CA TYR A 75 -2.56 -2.62 4.50
C TYR A 75 -2.06 -2.64 3.06
N SER A 76 -2.11 -1.47 2.40
CA SER A 76 -1.44 -1.22 1.13
C SER A 76 -0.28 -0.26 1.41
N LEU A 77 0.95 -0.74 1.23
CA LEU A 77 2.17 -0.05 1.67
C LEU A 77 3.14 0.16 0.50
N ALA A 78 3.85 1.27 0.54
CA ALA A 78 4.99 1.54 -0.34
C ALA A 78 6.21 0.72 0.12
N ILE A 79 7.03 0.30 -0.85
CA ILE A 79 8.36 -0.29 -0.62
C ILE A 79 9.40 0.73 -1.06
N VAL A 80 10.33 1.05 -0.16
CA VAL A 80 11.45 1.98 -0.38
C VAL A 80 12.77 1.29 -0.11
#